data_AF-A0A3S0ZJA0-F1
#
_entry.id   AF-A0A3S0ZJA0-F1
#
_cell.length_a   1.000
_cell.length_b   1.000
_cell.length_c   1.000
_cell.angle_alpha   90.00
_cell.angle_beta   90.00
_cell.angle_gamma   90.00
#
_symmetry.space_group_name_H-M   'P 1'
#
loop_
_entity.id
_entity.type
_entity.pdbx_description
1 polymer ?
#
loop_
_entity_poly.entity_id
_entity_poly.type
_entity_poly.pdbx_seq_one_letter_code
_entity_poly.pdbx_strand_id
1 'polypeptide(L)'
;WFVGCLVGWLVGWLVVGWFAGLLVGWFVGWLVCWLVGWLVGWLVGWLVGWLLVGWLIGWLVYWLVGWLVDWLVDWLVGLLVGWFIVDWLIDWLVGLLVGWFIADWLIDWLVGLLVGW
;
A
#
# COMPACT_ATOMS: atom_id res chain seq x y z
N TRP A 1 55.89 53.26 26.20
CA TRP A 1 55.55 53.10 24.77
C TRP A 1 55.79 51.66 24.30
N PHE A 2 57.01 51.13 24.39
CA PHE A 2 57.34 49.75 23.97
C PHE A 2 56.46 48.65 24.61
N VAL A 3 56.26 48.70 25.93
CA VAL A 3 55.45 47.72 26.66
C VAL A 3 53.99 47.73 26.19
N GLY A 4 53.42 48.91 25.91
CA GLY A 4 52.05 49.04 25.43
C GLY A 4 51.85 48.44 24.03
N CYS A 5 52.80 48.64 23.12
CA CYS A 5 52.76 48.03 21.78
C CYS A 5 52.92 46.50 21.83
N LEU A 6 53.82 46.00 22.70
CA LEU A 6 54.04 44.56 22.86
C LEU A 6 52.80 43.87 23.45
N VAL A 7 52.20 44.45 24.49
CA VAL A 7 50.97 43.95 25.11
C VAL A 7 49.79 44.02 24.13
N GLY A 8 49.64 45.12 23.39
CA GLY A 8 48.58 45.26 22.39
C GLY A 8 48.70 44.23 21.26
N TRP A 9 49.91 43.97 20.77
CA TRP A 9 50.15 42.96 19.73
C TRP A 9 49.91 41.54 20.24
N LEU A 10 50.40 41.22 21.44
CA LEU A 10 50.24 39.89 22.04
C LEU A 10 48.76 39.60 22.36
N VAL A 11 48.04 40.55 22.93
CA VAL A 11 46.61 40.41 23.23
C VAL A 11 45.79 40.32 21.95
N GLY A 12 46.01 41.21 20.99
CA GLY A 12 45.27 41.20 19.72
C GLY A 12 45.47 39.91 18.93
N TRP A 13 46.71 39.42 18.81
CA TRP A 13 47.00 38.22 18.03
C TRP A 13 46.57 36.93 18.74
N LEU A 14 46.86 36.82 20.04
CA LEU A 14 46.68 35.59 20.79
C LEU A 14 45.25 35.42 21.29
N VAL A 15 44.61 36.50 21.80
CA VAL A 15 43.24 36.45 22.32
C VAL A 15 42.21 36.51 21.20
N VAL A 16 42.34 37.48 20.29
CA VAL A 16 41.32 37.70 19.25
C VAL A 16 41.57 36.83 18.02
N GLY A 17 42.81 36.76 17.54
CA GLY A 17 43.14 35.99 16.34
C GLY A 17 43.06 34.48 16.58
N TRP A 18 43.82 33.99 17.56
CA TRP A 18 44.00 32.55 17.74
C TRP A 18 42.90 31.94 18.61
N PHE A 19 42.65 32.51 19.81
CA PHE A 19 41.66 31.96 20.74
C PHE A 19 40.24 32.07 20.21
N ALA A 20 39.80 33.26 19.77
CA ALA A 20 38.44 33.42 19.25
C ALA A 20 38.26 32.66 17.93
N GLY A 21 39.26 32.66 17.05
CA GLY A 21 39.22 31.90 15.79
C GLY A 21 39.06 30.39 16.00
N LEU A 22 39.85 29.80 16.91
CA LEU A 22 39.75 28.37 17.24
C LEU A 22 38.44 28.05 17.94
N LEU A 23 38.05 28.85 18.93
CA LEU A 23 36.87 28.56 19.74
C LEU A 23 35.60 28.72 18.91
N VAL A 24 35.48 29.78 18.11
CA VAL A 24 34.34 29.97 17.21
C VAL A 24 34.37 28.94 16.09
N GLY A 25 35.49 28.75 15.41
CA GLY A 25 35.58 27.81 14.29
C GLY A 25 35.29 26.37 14.69
N TRP A 26 35.86 25.91 15.80
CA TRP A 26 35.64 24.56 16.31
C TRP A 26 34.23 24.38 16.86
N PHE A 27 33.75 25.32 17.69
CA PHE A 27 32.44 25.20 18.31
C PHE A 27 31.31 25.33 17.29
N VAL A 28 31.39 26.30 16.36
CA VAL A 28 30.40 26.45 15.29
C VAL A 28 30.48 25.27 14.33
N GLY A 29 31.67 24.87 13.90
CA GLY A 29 31.85 23.73 13.00
C GLY A 29 31.28 22.43 13.58
N TRP A 30 31.57 22.15 14.85
CA TRP A 30 31.08 20.98 15.55
C TRP A 30 29.57 21.03 15.77
N LEU A 31 29.04 22.17 16.22
CA LEU A 31 27.62 22.35 16.50
C LEU A 31 26.77 22.30 15.23
N VAL A 32 27.25 22.89 14.12
CA VAL A 32 26.58 22.81 12.82
C VAL A 32 26.61 21.38 12.29
N CYS A 33 27.77 20.71 12.27
CA CYS A 33 27.85 19.34 11.77
C CYS A 33 26.97 18.38 12.58
N TRP A 34 26.99 18.52 13.90
CA TRP A 34 26.22 17.66 14.77
C TRP A 34 24.72 17.94 14.66
N LEU A 35 24.31 19.21 14.76
CA LEU A 35 22.89 19.58 14.70
C LEU A 35 22.29 19.30 13.33
N VAL A 36 22.96 19.71 12.24
CA VAL A 36 22.47 19.49 10.87
C VAL A 36 22.52 18.01 10.52
N GLY A 37 23.62 17.32 10.80
CA GLY A 37 23.74 15.89 10.50
C GLY A 37 22.70 15.06 11.25
N TRP A 38 22.47 15.35 12.52
CA TRP A 38 21.50 14.64 13.33
C TRP A 38 20.07 14.99 12.93
N LEU A 39 19.74 16.28 12.77
CA LEU A 39 18.40 16.71 12.38
C LEU A 39 18.02 16.21 10.99
N VAL A 40 18.90 16.37 10.00
CA VAL A 40 18.64 15.92 8.63
C VAL A 40 18.60 14.41 8.57
N GLY A 41 19.56 13.71 9.18
CA GLY A 41 19.58 12.24 9.17
C GLY A 41 18.34 11.64 9.84
N TRP A 42 17.92 12.20 10.98
CA TRP A 42 16.74 11.74 11.69
C TRP A 42 15.45 12.09 10.95
N LEU A 43 15.29 13.33 10.49
CA LEU A 43 14.10 13.77 9.78
C LEU A 43 13.93 13.02 8.46
N VAL A 44 15.00 12.92 7.65
CA VAL A 44 14.95 12.21 6.36
C VAL A 44 14.75 10.71 6.59
N GLY A 45 15.49 10.09 7.52
CA GLY A 45 15.34 8.67 7.81
C GLY A 45 13.95 8.30 8.30
N TRP A 46 13.36 9.12 9.18
CA TRP A 46 12.04 8.88 9.73
C TRP A 46 10.93 9.14 8.70
N LEU A 47 11.00 10.26 7.99
CA LEU A 47 10.00 10.62 6.98
C LEU A 47 10.01 9.65 5.79
N VAL A 48 11.20 9.29 5.28
CA VAL A 48 11.33 8.39 4.13
C VAL A 48 11.10 6.94 4.52
N GLY A 49 11.72 6.46 5.59
CA GLY A 49 11.61 5.05 5.99
C GLY A 49 10.21 4.69 6.47
N TRP A 50 9.60 5.55 7.29
CA TRP A 50 8.35 5.20 7.97
C TRP A 50 7.12 5.60 7.17
N LEU A 51 7.10 6.82 6.66
CA LEU A 51 5.91 7.42 6.03
C LEU A 51 5.76 6.98 4.57
N LEU A 52 6.85 7.05 3.79
CA LEU A 52 6.83 6.75 2.36
C LEU A 52 6.83 5.25 2.07
N VAL A 53 7.67 4.47 2.74
CA VAL A 53 7.81 3.03 2.40
C VAL A 53 6.86 2.17 3.22
N GLY A 54 6.82 2.36 4.55
CA GLY A 54 5.99 1.53 5.42
C GLY A 54 4.50 1.82 5.26
N TRP A 55 4.13 3.08 5.45
CA TRP A 55 2.71 3.46 5.54
C TRP A 55 2.03 3.55 4.18
N LEU A 56 2.60 4.30 3.24
CA LEU A 56 1.97 4.50 1.93
C LEU A 56 1.87 3.20 1.12
N ILE A 57 2.97 2.45 1.00
CA ILE A 57 2.97 1.19 0.22
C ILE A 57 2.12 0.14 0.93
N GLY A 58 2.29 -0.02 2.25
CA GLY A 58 1.49 -0.97 3.03
C GLY A 58 0.00 -0.69 2.93
N TRP A 59 -0.41 0.56 3.11
CA TRP A 59 -1.82 0.95 3.03
C TRP A 59 -2.39 0.83 1.61
N LEU A 60 -1.66 1.29 0.60
CA LEU A 60 -2.11 1.22 -0.79
C LEU A 60 -2.25 -0.23 -1.24
N VAL A 61 -1.28 -1.10 -0.92
CA VAL A 61 -1.34 -2.52 -1.29
C VAL A 61 -2.49 -3.20 -0.56
N TYR A 62 -2.64 -3.01 0.74
CA TYR A 62 -3.69 -3.69 1.49
C TYR A 62 -5.09 -3.25 1.06
N TRP A 63 -5.28 -1.93 0.87
CA TRP A 63 -6.56 -1.39 0.48
C TRP A 63 -6.91 -1.75 -0.96
N LEU A 64 -6.00 -1.52 -1.91
CA LEU A 64 -6.25 -1.78 -3.32
C LEU A 64 -6.38 -3.28 -3.61
N VAL A 65 -5.44 -4.09 -3.11
CA VAL A 65 -5.44 -5.53 -3.39
C VAL A 65 -6.57 -6.21 -2.65
N GLY A 66 -6.77 -5.94 -1.37
CA GLY A 66 -7.86 -6.54 -0.60
C GLY A 66 -9.21 -6.21 -1.21
N TRP A 67 -9.49 -4.92 -1.41
CA TRP A 67 -10.77 -4.49 -1.94
C TRP A 67 -11.04 -4.99 -3.37
N LEU A 68 -10.04 -4.93 -4.26
CA LEU A 68 -10.20 -5.39 -5.64
C LEU A 68 -10.38 -6.90 -5.71
N VAL A 69 -9.63 -7.67 -4.93
CA VAL A 69 -9.73 -9.13 -4.90
C VAL A 69 -11.09 -9.55 -4.34
N ASP A 70 -11.50 -9.01 -3.21
CA ASP A 70 -12.79 -9.35 -2.60
C ASP A 70 -13.95 -9.00 -3.55
N TRP A 71 -13.93 -7.80 -4.12
CA TRP A 71 -14.96 -7.37 -5.07
C TRP A 71 -15.02 -8.25 -6.33
N LEU A 72 -13.84 -8.57 -6.90
CA LEU A 72 -13.77 -9.41 -8.10
C LEU A 72 -14.22 -10.83 -7.81
N VAL A 73 -13.81 -11.40 -6.67
CA VAL A 73 -14.20 -12.76 -6.26
C VAL A 73 -15.69 -12.81 -6.02
N ASP A 74 -16.27 -11.88 -5.27
CA ASP A 74 -17.70 -11.86 -4.99
C ASP A 74 -18.52 -11.68 -6.28
N TRP A 75 -18.08 -10.80 -7.17
CA TRP A 75 -18.75 -10.58 -8.45
C TRP A 75 -18.68 -11.82 -9.35
N LEU A 76 -17.50 -12.44 -9.48
CA LEU A 76 -17.30 -13.61 -10.32
C LEU A 76 -18.07 -14.82 -9.75
N VAL A 77 -17.97 -15.07 -8.45
CA VAL A 77 -18.67 -16.16 -7.76
C VAL A 77 -20.18 -15.94 -7.82
N GLY A 78 -20.65 -14.72 -7.57
CA GLY A 78 -22.08 -14.39 -7.66
C GLY A 78 -22.64 -14.59 -9.07
N LEU A 79 -21.91 -14.16 -10.09
CA LEU A 79 -22.34 -14.30 -11.50
C LEU A 79 -22.29 -15.76 -11.96
N LEU A 80 -21.20 -16.48 -11.65
CA LEU A 80 -21.03 -17.86 -12.07
C LEU A 80 -21.97 -18.80 -11.31
N VAL A 81 -22.03 -18.68 -9.99
CA VAL A 81 -22.78 -19.62 -9.15
C VAL A 81 -24.25 -19.25 -9.11
N GLY A 82 -24.58 -17.98 -8.85
CA GLY A 82 -25.97 -17.53 -8.75
C GLY A 82 -26.67 -17.59 -10.10
N TRP A 83 -26.19 -16.81 -11.06
CA TRP A 83 -26.92 -16.62 -12.31
C TRP A 83 -26.74 -17.77 -13.31
N PHE A 84 -25.50 -18.23 -13.53
CA PHE A 84 -25.24 -19.22 -14.56
C PHE A 84 -25.59 -20.65 -14.12
N ILE A 85 -25.18 -21.05 -12.91
CA ILE A 85 -25.41 -22.42 -12.42
C ILE A 85 -26.83 -22.57 -11.88
N VAL A 86 -27.23 -21.74 -10.92
CA VAL A 86 -28.50 -21.97 -10.20
C VAL A 86 -29.71 -21.60 -11.04
N ASP A 87 -29.70 -20.44 -11.71
CA ASP A 87 -30.85 -20.04 -12.51
C ASP A 87 -30.81 -20.72 -13.88
N TRP A 88 -29.81 -20.40 -14.70
CA TRP A 88 -29.84 -20.78 -16.11
C TRP A 88 -29.68 -22.29 -16.35
N LEU A 89 -28.67 -22.92 -15.74
CA LEU A 89 -28.37 -24.33 -16.01
C LEU A 89 -29.40 -25.27 -15.38
N ILE A 90 -29.84 -25.02 -14.14
CA ILE A 90 -30.86 -25.86 -13.49
C ILE A 90 -32.20 -25.68 -14.18
N ASP A 91 -32.66 -24.46 -14.46
CA ASP A 91 -33.95 -24.26 -15.12
C ASP A 91 -33.95 -24.88 -16.53
N TRP A 92 -32.84 -24.78 -17.26
CA TRP A 92 -32.72 -25.42 -18.56
C TRP A 92 -32.71 -26.95 -18.46
N LEU A 93 -31.93 -27.54 -17.55
CA LEU A 93 -31.89 -28.99 -17.35
C LEU A 93 -33.23 -29.54 -16.86
N VAL A 94 -33.85 -28.90 -15.87
CA VAL A 94 -35.15 -29.31 -15.31
C VAL A 94 -36.23 -29.11 -16.38
N GLY A 95 -36.24 -27.99 -17.08
CA GLY A 95 -37.19 -27.72 -18.16
C GLY A 95 -37.06 -28.75 -19.31
N LEU A 96 -35.84 -29.13 -19.69
CA LEU A 96 -35.62 -30.12 -20.74
C LEU A 96 -35.96 -31.54 -20.28
N LEU A 97 -35.56 -31.93 -19.06
CA LEU A 97 -35.85 -33.25 -18.52
C LEU A 97 -37.34 -33.43 -18.23
N VAL A 98 -37.97 -32.48 -17.56
CA VAL A 98 -39.38 -32.58 -17.15
C VAL A 98 -40.32 -32.22 -18.29
N GLY A 99 -40.04 -31.13 -19.01
CA GLY A 99 -40.94 -30.58 -20.01
C GLY A 99 -40.94 -31.32 -21.35
N TRP A 100 -39.80 -31.85 -21.78
CA TRP A 100 -39.70 -32.56 -23.05
C TRP A 100 -39.69 -34.07 -22.85
N PHE A 101 -38.74 -34.58 -22.05
CA PHE A 101 -38.53 -36.01 -21.95
C PHE A 101 -39.68 -36.73 -21.22
N ILE A 102 -40.16 -36.21 -20.09
CA ILE A 102 -41.27 -36.85 -19.37
C ILE A 102 -42.60 -36.61 -20.08
N ALA A 103 -42.85 -35.42 -20.60
CA ALA A 103 -44.12 -35.10 -21.25
C ALA A 103 -44.31 -35.92 -22.54
N ASP A 104 -43.35 -35.88 -23.48
CA ASP A 104 -43.49 -36.62 -24.74
C ASP A 104 -43.48 -38.14 -24.49
N TRP A 105 -42.60 -38.64 -23.63
CA TRP A 105 -42.56 -40.08 -23.34
C TRP A 105 -43.83 -40.59 -22.66
N LEU A 106 -44.39 -39.83 -21.71
CA LEU A 106 -45.63 -40.19 -21.03
C LEU A 106 -46.83 -40.08 -21.97
N ILE A 107 -46.89 -39.03 -22.81
CA ILE A 107 -47.96 -38.84 -23.79
C ILE A 107 -47.94 -39.97 -24.81
N ASP A 108 -46.78 -40.28 -25.40
CA ASP A 108 -46.65 -41.36 -26.37
C ASP A 108 -46.97 -42.73 -25.75
N TRP A 109 -46.55 -42.95 -24.50
CA TRP A 109 -46.89 -44.17 -23.77
C TRP A 109 -48.40 -44.29 -23.49
N LEU A 110 -49.05 -43.21 -23.02
CA LEU A 110 -50.50 -43.18 -22.76
C LEU A 110 -51.31 -43.34 -24.05
N VAL A 111 -50.92 -42.67 -25.14
CA VAL A 111 -51.58 -42.80 -26.45
C VAL A 111 -51.39 -44.20 -26.99
N GLY A 112 -50.19 -44.77 -26.90
CA GLY A 112 -49.93 -46.16 -27.27
C GLY A 112 -50.76 -47.17 -26.47
N LEU A 113 -50.97 -46.91 -25.18
CA LEU A 113 -51.82 -47.74 -24.32
C LEU A 113 -53.31 -47.56 -24.61
N LEU A 114 -53.77 -46.37 -25.01
CA LEU A 114 -55.18 -46.12 -25.34
C LEU A 114 -55.56 -46.65 -26.74
N VAL A 115 -54.67 -46.51 -27.72
CA VAL A 115 -54.91 -46.88 -29.13
C VAL A 115 -54.56 -48.34 -29.42
N GLY A 116 -53.70 -48.95 -28.60
CA GLY A 116 -53.30 -50.36 -28.70
C GLY A 116 -54.26 -51.38 -28.06
N TRP A 117 -55.38 -50.92 -27.50
CA TRP A 117 -56.52 -51.73 -27.02
C TRP A 117 -57.70 -51.64 -28.00
#